data_AF-Q4L3Q5-F1
#
_entry.id   AF-Q4L3Q5-F1
#
_cell.length_a   1.000
_cell.length_b   1.000
_cell.length_c   1.000
_cell.angle_alpha   90.00
_cell.angle_beta   90.00
_cell.angle_gamma   90.00
#
_symmetry.space_group_name_H-M   'P 1'
#
loop_
_entity.id
_entity.type
_entity.pdbx_description
1 polymer ?
#
loop_
_entity_poly.entity_id
_entity_poly.type
_entity_poly.pdbx_seq_one_letter_code
_entity_poly.pdbx_strand_id
1 'polypeptide(L)' 'MIIYKQNIENGIPMYEIITKTFKTITVKFDETFNKNEIYKLLSLLENDLDNMKLGY' A
#
# COMPACT_ATOMS: atom_id res chain seq x y z
N MET A 1 -1.86 4.38 -8.59
CA MET A 1 -1.96 4.39 -7.12
C MET A 1 -3.08 5.30 -6.66
N ILE A 2 -4.20 4.75 -6.19
CA ILE A 2 -5.21 5.52 -5.46
C ILE A 2 -5.07 5.14 -3.98
N ILE A 3 -4.40 6.01 -3.22
CA ILE A 3 -4.42 5.92 -1.75
C ILE A 3 -5.82 6.35 -1.32
N TYR A 4 -6.57 5.39 -0.78
CA TYR A 4 -7.94 5.60 -0.32
C TYR A 4 -7.97 6.23 1.07
N LYS A 5 -7.06 5.81 1.94
CA LYS A 5 -6.97 6.30 3.31
C LYS A 5 -5.52 6.32 3.78
N GLN A 6 -5.17 7.38 4.50
CA GLN A 6 -3.94 7.45 5.28
C GLN A 6 -4.34 7.64 6.74
N ASN A 7 -3.79 6.82 7.63
CA ASN A 7 -3.97 6.94 9.07
C ASN A 7 -2.64 6.74 9.78
N ILE A 8 -2.53 7.19 11.03
CA ILE A 8 -1.40 6.88 11.90
C ILE A 8 -1.98 6.27 13.17
N GLU A 9 -1.74 4.97 13.38
CA GLU A 9 -2.12 4.27 14.62
C GLU A 9 -0.86 4.05 15.47
N ASN A 10 -0.85 4.57 16.69
CA ASN A 10 0.28 4.41 17.63
C ASN A 10 1.65 4.80 17.04
N GLY A 11 1.70 5.86 16.23
CA GLY A 11 2.94 6.31 15.56
C GLY A 11 3.26 5.59 14.25
N ILE A 12 2.55 4.52 13.91
CA ILE A 12 2.79 3.71 12.73
C ILE A 12 1.92 4.22 11.57
N PRO A 13 2.51 4.77 10.49
CA PRO A 13 1.76 5.18 9.32
C PRO A 13 1.16 3.97 8.58
N MET A 14 -0.14 4.05 8.32
CA MET A 14 -0.93 3.06 7.60
C MET A 14 -1.56 3.67 6.35
N TYR A 15 -1.46 2.96 5.24
CA TYR A 15 -2.02 3.35 3.96
C TYR A 15 -2.95 2.26 3.45
N GLU A 16 -4.16 2.66 3.09
CA GLU A 16 -5.09 1.82 2.36
C GLU A 16 -5.03 2.17 0.89
N ILE A 17 -4.73 1.18 0.05
CA ILE A 17 -4.60 1.30 -1.40
C ILE A 17 -5.70 0.50 -2.06
N ILE A 18 -6.31 1.05 -3.11
CA ILE A 18 -7.25 0.32 -3.96
C ILE A 18 -6.45 -0.50 -4.97
N THR A 19 -6.79 -1.77 -5.12
CA THR A 19 -6.16 -2.69 -6.09
C THR A 19 -7.24 -3.41 -6.88
N LYS A 20 -6.94 -3.80 -8.12
CA LYS A 20 -7.93 -4.52 -8.95
C LYS A 20 -8.18 -5.93 -8.43
N THR A 21 -7.11 -6.58 -7.96
CA THR A 21 -7.12 -7.98 -7.56
C THR A 21 -7.79 -8.20 -6.20
N PHE A 22 -7.55 -7.32 -5.23
CA PHE A 22 -7.98 -7.52 -3.83
C PHE A 22 -8.99 -6.48 -3.34
N LYS A 23 -9.48 -5.58 -4.21
CA LYS A 23 -10.34 -4.43 -3.88
C LYS A 23 -9.62 -3.36 -3.03
N THR A 24 -9.21 -3.68 -1.81
CA THR A 24 -8.36 -2.81 -0.98
C THR A 24 -7.30 -3.60 -0.22
N ILE A 25 -6.14 -2.99 -0.01
CA ILE A 25 -5.07 -3.54 0.84
C ILE A 25 -4.61 -2.46 1.80
N THR A 26 -4.40 -2.84 3.05
CA THR A 26 -3.80 -1.97 4.07
C THR A 26 -2.33 -2.34 4.26
N VAL A 27 -1.45 -1.35 4.14
CA VAL A 27 -0.01 -1.49 4.35
C VAL A 27 0.37 -0.62 5.54
N LYS A 28 1.06 -1.21 6.52
CA LYS A 28 1.62 -0.49 7.67
C LYS A 28 3.13 -0.32 7.44
N PHE A 29 3.67 0.87 7.73
CA PHE A 29 5.09 1.17 7.63
C PHE A 29 5.63 1.55 8.99
N ASP A 30 6.85 1.13 9.29
CA ASP A 30 7.58 1.67 10.44
C ASP A 30 7.86 3.16 10.26
N GLU A 31 7.92 3.87 11.39
CA GLU A 31 8.12 5.32 11.48
C GLU A 31 9.47 5.83 10.94
N THR A 32 10.38 4.92 10.59
CA THR A 32 11.68 5.24 9.99
C THR A 32 11.59 5.60 8.50
N PHE A 33 10.52 5.20 7.81
CA PHE A 33 10.38 5.43 6.37
C PHE A 33 9.87 6.84 6.07
N ASN A 34 10.55 7.53 5.17
CA ASN A 34 10.07 8.83 4.71
C ASN A 34 8.94 8.68 3.68
N LYS A 35 8.18 9.75 3.50
CA LYS A 35 7.01 9.77 2.61
C LYS A 35 7.34 9.38 1.15
N ASN A 36 8.52 9.73 0.65
CA ASN A 36 8.93 9.36 -0.71
C ASN A 36 9.22 7.87 -0.84
N GLU A 37 9.89 7.27 0.15
CA GLU A 37 10.15 5.83 0.17
C GLU A 37 8.84 5.04 0.25
N ILE A 38 7.92 5.47 1.11
CA ILE A 38 6.58 4.90 1.23
C ILE A 38 5.86 4.91 -0.12
N TYR A 39 5.79 6.06 -0.80
CA TYR A 39 5.12 6.14 -2.10
C TYR A 39 5.79 5.29 -3.18
N LYS A 40 7.13 5.20 -3.19
CA LYS A 40 7.85 4.35 -4.12
C LYS A 40 7.51 2.87 -3.88
N LEU A 41 7.44 2.44 -2.63
CA LEU A 41 7.14 1.07 -2.24
C LEU A 41 5.67 0.71 -2.54
N LEU A 42 4.74 1.61 -2.24
CA LEU A 42 3.32 1.45 -2.58
C LEU A 42 3.10 1.34 -4.10
N SER A 43 3.83 2.11 -4.90
CA SER A 43 3.75 2.04 -6.37
C SER A 43 4.28 0.71 -6.93
N LEU A 44 5.36 0.17 -6.34
CA LEU A 44 5.86 -1.16 -6.71
C LEU A 44 4.86 -2.25 -6.34
N LEU A 45 4.32 -2.18 -5.11
CA LEU A 45 3.33 -3.13 -4.61
C LEU A 45 2.07 -3.15 -5.48
N GLU A 46 1.53 -1.98 -5.85
CA GLU A 46 0.36 -1.88 -6.73
C GLU A 46 0.63 -2.58 -8.08
N ASN A 47 1.79 -2.35 -8.69
CA ASN A 47 2.13 -2.96 -9.97
C ASN A 47 2.27 -4.49 -9.85
N ASP A 48 2.92 -4.98 -8.79
CA ASP A 48 3.06 -6.43 -8.57
C ASP A 48 1.70 -7.10 -8.34
N LEU A 49 0.82 -6.45 -7.57
CA LEU A 49 -0.53 -6.97 -7.27
C LEU A 49 -1.47 -6.96 -8.48
N ASP A 50 -1.40 -5.92 -9.31
CA ASP A 50 -2.19 -5.83 -10.53
C ASP A 50 -1.75 -6.88 -11.57
N ASN A 51 -0.49 -7.34 -11.52
CA ASN A 51 0.04 -8.39 -12.39
C ASN A 51 0.00 -9.79 -11.74
N MET A 52 -0.44 -9.91 -10.49
CA MET A 52 -0.49 -11.18 -9.77
C MET A 52 -1.55 -12.10 -10.40
N LYS A 53 -1.12 -13.17 -11.05
CA LYS A 53 -2.02 -14.23 -11.53
C LYS A 53 -2.45 -15.10 -10.35
N LEU A 54 -3.64 -14.84 -9.84
CA LEU A 54 -4.29 -15.72 -8.88
C LEU A 54 -4.77 -16.98 -9.61
N GLY A 55 -4.14 -18.13 -9.31
CA GLY A 55 -4.64 -19.43 -9.73
C GLY A 55 -5.79 -19.84 -8.82
N TYR A 56 -7.00 -19.89 -9.39
CA TYR A 56 -8.17 -20.51 -8.78
C TYR A 56 -8.46 -21.84 -9.47
#